data_AF-A0A3D4R6K5-F1
#
_entry.id   AF-A0A3D4R6K5-F1
#
_cell.length_a   1.000
_cell.length_b   1.000
_cell.length_c   1.000
_cell.angle_alpha   90.00
_cell.angle_beta   90.00
_cell.angle_gamma   90.00
#
_symmetry.space_group_name_H-M   'P 1'
#
loop_
_entity.id
_entity.type
_entity.pdbx_description
1 polymer ?
#
loop_
_entity_poly.entity_id
_entity_poly.type
_entity_poly.pdbx_seq_one_letter_code
_entity_poly.pdbx_strand_id
1 'polypeptide(L)'
;MTVFPRMTSPYFKLAIFILLIFAAGTSVYAAFEDQYQGYLQTYDNYRQKHGMYLSTRSQYLQFGTLNSKNDALAAVKELLVARADVLTGHLSLLRLKNVDTSFNTQLETYESLLADHKSRVSTLASLEDSESLSEETEDQVPGMQIVSRKIVAGIAAGKIEAQKLQFVLLENEAQTLIKLLRESGKEVTVQERWLIDARGKRLLAEQKLSEARNRINRLDESFGQGLESSYNGIQLVLYEANQYLREGLAFMVELSESIKYGNY
;
A
#
# COMPACT_ATOMS: atom_id res chain seq x y z
N MET A 1 45.54 -26.88 -29.97
CA MET A 1 45.04 -25.65 -29.32
C MET A 1 43.67 -25.32 -29.89
N THR A 2 42.60 -25.83 -29.29
CA THR A 2 41.22 -25.53 -29.68
C THR A 2 40.64 -24.56 -28.67
N VAL A 3 40.59 -23.29 -29.07
CA VAL A 3 39.94 -22.22 -28.29
C VAL A 3 38.43 -22.37 -28.50
N PHE A 4 37.72 -22.86 -27.49
CA PHE A 4 36.26 -22.83 -27.47
C PHE A 4 35.80 -21.38 -27.34
N PRO A 5 34.96 -20.86 -28.25
CA PRO A 5 34.39 -19.53 -28.10
C PRO A 5 33.35 -19.59 -26.97
N ARG A 6 33.57 -18.84 -25.90
CA ARG A 6 32.54 -18.56 -24.88
C ARG A 6 31.43 -17.73 -25.53
N MET A 7 30.46 -18.39 -26.16
CA MET A 7 29.17 -17.78 -26.47
C MET A 7 28.43 -17.57 -25.15
N THR A 8 28.70 -16.45 -24.49
CA THR A 8 27.78 -15.95 -23.46
C THR A 8 26.56 -15.40 -24.18
N SER A 9 25.60 -16.29 -24.42
CA SER A 9 24.29 -15.98 -24.96
C SER A 9 23.70 -14.75 -24.25
N PRO A 10 23.15 -13.75 -24.97
CA PRO A 10 22.51 -12.59 -24.35
C PRO A 10 21.36 -13.01 -23.40
N TYR A 11 20.73 -14.15 -23.66
CA TYR A 11 19.71 -14.75 -22.80
C TYR A 11 20.25 -15.22 -21.44
N PHE A 12 21.53 -15.61 -21.35
CA PHE A 12 22.16 -16.01 -20.09
C PHE A 12 22.40 -14.82 -19.17
N LYS A 13 22.77 -13.66 -19.72
CA LYS A 13 22.91 -12.42 -18.96
C LYS A 13 21.56 -11.87 -18.49
N LEU A 14 20.52 -12.00 -19.32
CA LEU A 14 19.13 -11.66 -18.96
C LEU A 14 18.60 -12.55 -17.83
N ALA A 15 18.84 -13.87 -17.91
CA ALA A 15 18.42 -14.81 -16.86
C ALA A 15 19.10 -14.53 -15.52
N ILE A 16 20.41 -14.23 -15.51
CA ILE A 16 21.15 -13.86 -14.29
C ILE A 16 20.64 -12.52 -13.71
N PHE A 17 20.30 -11.56 -14.57
CA PHE A 17 19.75 -10.27 -14.14
C PHE A 17 18.37 -10.42 -13.50
N ILE A 18 17.49 -11.25 -14.07
CA ILE A 18 16.18 -11.58 -13.49
C ILE A 18 16.33 -12.32 -12.15
N LEU A 19 17.30 -13.23 -12.03
CA LEU A 19 17.57 -14.00 -10.80
C LEU A 19 18.13 -13.11 -9.67
N LEU A 20 18.99 -12.14 -9.99
CA LEU A 20 19.53 -11.18 -9.02
C LEU A 20 18.47 -10.18 -8.52
N ILE A 21 17.52 -9.79 -9.37
CA ILE A 21 16.38 -8.95 -8.98
C ILE A 21 15.44 -9.71 -8.02
N PHE A 22 15.21 -11.01 -8.27
CA PHE A 22 14.39 -11.84 -7.39
C PHE A 22 15.03 -12.08 -6.01
N ALA A 23 16.36 -12.27 -5.95
CA ALA A 23 17.05 -12.51 -4.68
C ALA A 23 17.05 -11.28 -3.73
N ALA A 24 17.18 -10.07 -4.28
CA ALA A 24 17.23 -8.83 -3.49
C ALA A 24 15.87 -8.45 -2.84
N GLY A 25 14.74 -8.99 -3.33
CA GLY A 25 13.40 -8.71 -2.80
C GLY A 25 12.99 -9.58 -1.58
N THR A 26 13.75 -10.60 -1.24
CA THR A 26 13.34 -11.61 -0.25
C THR A 26 13.45 -11.15 1.22
N SER A 27 14.46 -10.34 1.55
CA SER A 27 14.72 -9.91 2.94
C SER A 27 13.67 -8.92 3.47
N VAL A 28 13.26 -7.94 2.65
CA VAL A 28 12.23 -6.97 3.00
C VAL A 28 10.84 -7.63 3.10
N TYR A 29 10.60 -8.66 2.29
CA TYR A 29 9.35 -9.42 2.35
C TYR A 29 9.23 -10.23 3.65
N ALA A 30 10.31 -10.93 4.05
CA ALA A 30 10.34 -11.68 5.31
C ALA A 30 10.14 -10.77 6.54
N ALA A 31 10.85 -9.64 6.60
CA ALA A 31 10.72 -8.69 7.71
C ALA A 31 9.30 -8.11 7.84
N PHE A 32 8.61 -7.89 6.71
CA PHE A 32 7.23 -7.41 6.74
C PHE A 32 6.25 -8.46 7.23
N GLU A 33 6.39 -9.71 6.78
CA GLU A 33 5.48 -10.78 7.19
C GLU A 33 5.57 -11.01 8.70
N ASP A 34 6.78 -11.06 9.26
CA ASP A 34 7.00 -11.20 10.70
C ASP A 34 6.35 -10.05 11.50
N GLN A 35 6.54 -8.80 11.04
CA GLN A 35 5.90 -7.63 11.68
C GLN A 35 4.38 -7.64 11.53
N TYR A 36 3.86 -8.11 10.41
CA TYR A 36 2.42 -8.20 10.17
C TYR A 36 1.77 -9.22 11.10
N GLN A 37 2.38 -10.39 11.27
CA GLN A 37 1.92 -11.39 12.24
C GLN A 37 1.96 -10.85 13.67
N GLY A 38 3.02 -10.13 14.04
CA GLY A 38 3.10 -9.43 15.34
C GLY A 38 1.98 -8.40 15.52
N TYR A 39 1.68 -7.60 14.48
CA TYR A 39 0.56 -6.66 14.50
C TYR A 39 -0.79 -7.35 14.71
N LEU A 40 -1.04 -8.48 14.05
CA LEU A 40 -2.29 -9.24 14.22
C LEU A 40 -2.47 -9.71 15.68
N GLN A 41 -1.40 -10.20 16.31
CA GLN A 41 -1.43 -10.58 17.73
C GLN A 41 -1.73 -9.37 18.63
N THR A 42 -1.11 -8.22 18.37
CA THR A 42 -1.38 -6.98 19.11
C THR A 42 -2.83 -6.51 18.93
N TYR A 43 -3.38 -6.66 17.72
CA TYR A 43 -4.77 -6.34 17.42
C TYR A 43 -5.76 -7.24 18.17
N ASP A 44 -5.50 -8.55 18.23
CA ASP A 44 -6.33 -9.49 18.99
C ASP A 44 -6.26 -9.19 20.50
N ASN A 45 -5.08 -8.86 21.03
CA ASN A 45 -4.94 -8.41 22.42
C ASN A 45 -5.77 -7.14 22.68
N TYR A 46 -5.72 -6.13 21.81
CA TYR A 46 -6.57 -4.95 21.92
C TYR A 46 -8.06 -5.31 21.97
N ARG A 47 -8.53 -6.21 21.10
CA ARG A 47 -9.94 -6.65 21.10
C ARG A 47 -10.33 -7.29 22.43
N GLN A 48 -9.45 -8.12 22.99
CA GLN A 48 -9.67 -8.72 24.31
C GLN A 48 -9.76 -7.66 25.41
N LYS A 49 -8.80 -6.73 25.46
CA LYS A 49 -8.78 -5.65 26.47
C LYS A 49 -9.97 -4.71 26.35
N HIS A 50 -10.40 -4.43 25.12
CA HIS A 50 -11.60 -3.65 24.86
C HIS A 50 -12.86 -4.35 25.39
N GLY A 51 -13.01 -5.65 25.15
CA GLY A 51 -14.12 -6.44 25.70
C GLY A 51 -14.14 -6.45 27.24
N MET A 52 -12.96 -6.60 27.86
CA MET A 52 -12.82 -6.52 29.32
C MET A 52 -13.26 -5.16 29.86
N TYR A 53 -12.79 -4.06 29.26
CA TYR A 53 -13.19 -2.71 29.63
C TYR A 53 -14.70 -2.49 29.51
N LEU A 54 -15.33 -2.91 28.41
CA LEU A 54 -16.77 -2.78 28.24
C LEU A 54 -17.54 -3.50 29.36
N SER A 55 -17.08 -4.69 29.75
CA SER A 55 -17.68 -5.47 30.84
C SER A 55 -17.53 -4.76 32.19
N THR A 56 -16.32 -4.34 32.57
CA THR A 56 -16.07 -3.70 33.87
C THR A 56 -16.70 -2.31 33.95
N ARG A 57 -16.74 -1.56 32.85
CA ARG A 57 -17.48 -0.29 32.74
C ARG A 57 -18.96 -0.51 32.98
N SER A 58 -19.57 -1.53 32.36
CA SER A 58 -20.97 -1.85 32.58
C SER A 58 -21.27 -2.21 34.04
N GLN A 59 -20.40 -2.98 34.69
CA GLN A 59 -20.52 -3.30 36.12
C GLN A 59 -20.40 -2.05 37.00
N TYR A 60 -19.46 -1.15 36.70
CA TYR A 60 -19.34 0.11 37.41
C TYR A 60 -20.61 0.97 37.28
N LEU A 61 -21.15 1.10 36.06
CA LEU A 61 -22.40 1.84 35.83
C LEU A 61 -23.60 1.21 36.53
N GLN A 62 -23.60 -0.10 36.74
CA GLN A 62 -24.68 -0.82 37.43
C GLN A 62 -24.58 -0.71 38.95
N PHE A 63 -23.38 -0.91 39.52
CA PHE A 63 -23.21 -1.06 40.96
C PHE A 63 -22.69 0.19 41.66
N GLY A 64 -21.95 1.06 40.97
CA GLY A 64 -21.42 2.32 41.51
C GLY A 64 -20.46 2.16 42.70
N THR A 65 -19.95 0.96 42.96
CA THR A 65 -19.09 0.70 44.13
C THR A 65 -17.65 1.11 43.86
N LEU A 66 -16.89 1.39 44.94
CA LEU A 66 -15.47 1.69 44.87
C LEU A 66 -14.67 0.56 44.19
N ASN A 67 -15.00 -0.71 44.47
CA ASN A 67 -14.34 -1.85 43.83
C ASN A 67 -14.62 -1.86 42.32
N SER A 68 -15.89 -1.75 41.90
CA SER A 68 -16.23 -1.71 40.48
C SER A 68 -15.60 -0.52 39.73
N LYS A 69 -15.41 0.61 40.43
CA LYS A 69 -14.68 1.78 39.89
C LYS A 69 -13.20 1.47 39.68
N ASN A 70 -12.55 0.84 40.67
CA ASN A 70 -11.15 0.43 40.57
C ASN A 70 -10.92 -0.60 39.48
N ASP A 71 -11.84 -1.56 39.33
CA ASP A 71 -11.80 -2.59 38.28
C ASP A 71 -11.96 -1.96 36.89
N ALA A 72 -12.88 -1.01 36.73
CA ALA A 72 -13.04 -0.23 35.49
C ALA A 72 -11.77 0.58 35.16
N LEU A 73 -11.16 1.22 36.17
CA LEU A 73 -9.92 1.97 36.01
C LEU A 73 -8.73 1.07 35.62
N ALA A 74 -8.61 -0.11 36.21
CA ALA A 74 -7.59 -1.08 35.82
C ALA A 74 -7.78 -1.53 34.36
N ALA A 75 -9.03 -1.86 33.98
CA ALA A 75 -9.34 -2.31 32.62
C ALA A 75 -9.12 -1.22 31.56
N VAL A 76 -9.49 0.04 31.84
CA VAL A 76 -9.25 1.14 30.89
C VAL A 76 -7.76 1.42 30.69
N LYS A 77 -6.93 1.31 31.75
CA LYS A 77 -5.47 1.40 31.61
C LYS A 77 -4.93 0.36 30.64
N GLU A 78 -5.33 -0.90 30.79
CA GLU A 78 -4.91 -1.97 29.87
C GLU A 78 -5.39 -1.72 28.43
N LEU A 79 -6.61 -1.21 28.26
CA LEU A 79 -7.16 -0.84 26.95
C LEU A 79 -6.35 0.28 26.29
N LEU A 80 -6.04 1.35 27.01
CA LEU A 80 -5.30 2.50 26.46
C LEU A 80 -3.91 2.09 25.98
N VAL A 81 -3.21 1.26 26.76
CA VAL A 81 -1.92 0.67 26.34
C VAL A 81 -2.09 -0.18 25.08
N ALA A 82 -3.06 -1.10 25.07
CA ALA A 82 -3.27 -1.97 23.92
C ALA A 82 -3.67 -1.21 22.66
N ARG A 83 -4.44 -0.12 22.79
CA ARG A 83 -4.81 0.78 21.69
C ARG A 83 -3.57 1.45 21.10
N ALA A 84 -2.70 2.00 21.95
CA ALA A 84 -1.45 2.61 21.51
C ALA A 84 -0.56 1.61 20.77
N ASP A 85 -0.43 0.38 21.30
CA ASP A 85 0.39 -0.66 20.67
C ASP A 85 -0.13 -1.06 19.28
N VAL A 86 -1.45 -1.15 19.09
CA VAL A 86 -2.04 -1.40 17.76
C VAL A 86 -1.73 -0.28 16.78
N LEU A 87 -1.91 0.97 17.21
CA LEU A 87 -1.67 2.13 16.35
C LEU A 87 -0.18 2.23 15.98
N THR A 88 0.73 2.05 16.94
CA THR A 88 2.18 2.00 16.68
C THR A 88 2.53 0.88 15.72
N GLY A 89 1.98 -0.33 15.91
CA GLY A 89 2.20 -1.45 15.00
C GLY A 89 1.75 -1.14 13.57
N HIS A 90 0.58 -0.52 13.40
CA HIS A 90 0.08 -0.10 12.09
C HIS A 90 0.99 0.95 11.43
N LEU A 91 1.41 1.98 12.16
CA LEU A 91 2.32 3.01 11.64
C LEU A 91 3.69 2.43 11.23
N SER A 92 4.21 1.49 12.01
CA SER A 92 5.46 0.79 11.68
C SER A 92 5.33 -0.07 10.42
N LEU A 93 4.20 -0.76 10.22
CA LEU A 93 3.92 -1.50 8.97
C LEU A 93 3.85 -0.57 7.76
N LEU A 94 3.20 0.60 7.91
CA LEU A 94 3.17 1.62 6.87
C LEU A 94 4.59 2.09 6.53
N ARG A 95 5.41 2.41 7.53
CA ARG A 95 6.81 2.83 7.32
C ARG A 95 7.61 1.77 6.56
N LEU A 96 7.44 0.49 6.88
CA LEU A 96 8.17 -0.60 6.22
C LEU A 96 7.77 -0.78 4.75
N LYS A 97 6.49 -0.57 4.41
CA LYS A 97 6.00 -0.68 3.02
C LYS A 97 6.15 0.60 2.21
N ASN A 98 6.33 1.74 2.88
CA ASN A 98 6.42 3.02 2.24
C ASN A 98 7.81 3.22 1.62
N VAL A 99 7.86 3.29 0.29
CA VAL A 99 9.10 3.59 -0.45
C VAL A 99 9.40 5.09 -0.43
N ASP A 100 8.37 5.92 -0.24
CA ASP A 100 8.50 7.37 -0.19
C ASP A 100 8.78 7.86 1.23
N THR A 101 10.01 8.29 1.49
CA THR A 101 10.42 8.75 2.83
C THR A 101 9.77 10.08 3.26
N SER A 102 8.98 10.73 2.39
CA SER A 102 8.33 12.02 2.68
C SER A 102 7.42 12.00 3.92
N PHE A 103 6.86 10.84 4.26
CA PHE A 103 6.00 10.67 5.43
C PHE A 103 6.73 10.21 6.71
N ASN A 104 8.03 9.89 6.64
CA ASN A 104 8.73 9.27 7.77
C ASN A 104 8.72 10.15 9.02
N THR A 105 9.01 11.45 8.87
CA THR A 105 9.00 12.39 10.00
C THR A 105 7.62 12.49 10.65
N GLN A 106 6.55 12.47 9.86
CA GLN A 106 5.18 12.52 10.39
C GLN A 106 4.80 11.21 11.09
N LEU A 107 5.18 10.06 10.54
CA LEU A 107 4.99 8.76 11.20
C LEU A 107 5.75 8.67 12.52
N GLU A 108 7.01 9.11 12.56
CA GLU A 108 7.83 9.16 13.77
C GLU A 108 7.23 10.08 14.84
N THR A 109 6.62 11.18 14.41
CA THR A 109 5.91 12.11 15.33
C THR A 109 4.73 11.41 15.99
N TYR A 110 3.92 10.67 15.22
CA TYR A 110 2.80 9.90 15.77
C TYR A 110 3.26 8.70 16.62
N GLU A 111 4.32 8.01 16.23
CA GLU A 111 4.91 6.93 17.06
C GLU A 111 5.39 7.48 18.41
N SER A 112 6.05 8.64 18.42
CA SER A 112 6.48 9.33 19.64
C SER A 112 5.31 9.76 20.52
N LEU A 113 4.25 10.30 19.92
CA LEU A 113 3.02 10.68 20.62
C LEU A 113 2.36 9.47 21.30
N LEU A 114 2.29 8.34 20.62
CA LEU A 114 1.73 7.09 21.18
C LEU A 114 2.61 6.52 22.30
N ALA A 115 3.93 6.66 22.19
CA ALA A 115 4.86 6.28 23.24
C ALA A 115 4.68 7.16 24.50
N ASP A 116 4.53 8.48 24.33
CA ASP A 116 4.21 9.41 25.42
C ASP A 116 2.88 9.04 26.09
N HIS A 117 1.82 8.85 25.29
CA HIS A 117 0.51 8.42 25.77
C HIS A 117 0.62 7.17 26.66
N LYS A 118 1.31 6.13 26.17
CA LYS A 118 1.52 4.87 26.91
C LYS A 118 2.25 5.09 28.24
N SER A 119 3.24 5.98 28.29
CA SER A 119 3.98 6.28 29.52
C SER A 119 3.08 6.89 30.61
N ARG A 120 2.14 7.75 30.19
CA ARG A 120 1.19 8.47 31.06
C ARG A 120 0.04 7.59 31.56
N VAL A 121 -0.25 6.44 30.92
CA VAL A 121 -1.31 5.54 31.39
C VAL A 121 -1.07 5.04 32.83
N SER A 122 0.20 4.84 33.20
CA SER A 122 0.57 4.37 34.55
C SER A 122 0.18 5.37 35.65
N THR A 123 0.15 6.66 35.34
CA THR A 123 -0.07 7.76 36.30
C THR A 123 -1.55 8.10 36.50
N LEU A 124 -2.47 7.52 35.72
CA LEU A 124 -3.90 7.80 35.85
C LEU A 124 -4.40 7.40 37.25
N ALA A 125 -5.03 8.33 37.96
CA ALA A 125 -5.59 8.12 39.29
C ALA A 125 -7.12 7.99 39.26
N SER A 126 -7.76 8.42 38.18
CA SER A 126 -9.21 8.42 38.04
C SER A 126 -9.68 8.00 36.64
N LEU A 127 -10.97 7.68 36.53
CA LEU A 127 -11.62 7.44 35.23
C LEU A 127 -11.66 8.73 34.38
N GLU A 128 -11.74 9.89 35.01
CA GLU A 128 -11.75 11.18 34.31
C GLU A 128 -10.38 11.48 33.70
N ASP A 129 -9.29 11.18 34.44
CA ASP A 129 -7.93 11.27 33.89
C ASP A 129 -7.79 10.37 32.65
N SER A 130 -8.40 9.18 32.70
CA SER A 130 -8.35 8.22 31.59
C SER A 130 -9.14 8.69 30.36
N GLU A 131 -10.24 9.42 30.58
CA GLU A 131 -11.05 10.02 29.51
C GLU A 131 -10.27 11.16 28.86
N SER A 132 -9.73 12.11 29.65
CA SER A 132 -8.92 13.21 29.11
C SER A 132 -7.69 12.71 28.34
N LEU A 133 -6.96 11.73 28.87
CA LEU A 133 -5.82 11.14 28.15
C LEU A 133 -6.27 10.42 26.87
N SER A 134 -7.48 9.86 26.85
CA SER A 134 -8.02 9.22 25.66
C SER A 134 -8.35 10.24 24.57
N GLU A 135 -9.04 11.32 24.94
CA GLU A 135 -9.42 12.42 24.05
C GLU A 135 -8.20 13.03 23.35
N GLU A 136 -7.12 13.30 24.09
CA GLU A 136 -5.87 13.82 23.52
C GLU A 136 -5.33 12.96 22.37
N THR A 137 -5.48 11.64 22.44
CA THR A 137 -5.06 10.73 21.37
C THR A 137 -6.08 10.66 20.24
N GLU A 138 -7.36 10.67 20.58
CA GLU A 138 -8.47 10.64 19.61
C GLU A 138 -8.45 11.87 18.69
N ASP A 139 -8.07 13.03 19.21
CA ASP A 139 -7.87 14.26 18.43
C ASP A 139 -6.81 14.11 17.33
N GLN A 140 -5.85 13.19 17.50
CA GLN A 140 -4.76 12.95 16.54
C GLN A 140 -5.09 11.86 15.52
N VAL A 141 -6.10 11.02 15.80
CA VAL A 141 -6.49 9.90 14.94
C VAL A 141 -6.85 10.35 13.51
N PRO A 142 -7.59 11.45 13.28
CA PRO A 142 -7.86 11.92 11.92
C PRO A 142 -6.60 12.16 11.09
N GLY A 143 -5.59 12.83 11.67
CA GLY A 143 -4.30 13.07 11.03
C GLY A 143 -3.57 11.76 10.69
N MET A 144 -3.53 10.81 11.63
CA MET A 144 -2.96 9.48 11.41
C MET A 144 -3.68 8.73 10.26
N GLN A 145 -5.01 8.80 10.21
CA GLN A 145 -5.81 8.17 9.15
C GLN A 145 -5.51 8.76 7.77
N ILE A 146 -5.38 10.08 7.66
CA ILE A 146 -5.04 10.77 6.40
C ILE A 146 -3.69 10.30 5.88
N VAL A 147 -2.67 10.29 6.75
CA VAL A 147 -1.32 9.82 6.39
C VAL A 147 -1.36 8.36 5.96
N SER A 148 -2.03 7.51 6.74
CA SER A 148 -2.21 6.09 6.40
C SER A 148 -2.83 5.92 5.00
N ARG A 149 -3.91 6.65 4.71
CA ARG A 149 -4.60 6.59 3.41
C ARG A 149 -3.71 7.08 2.27
N LYS A 150 -2.98 8.18 2.46
CA LYS A 150 -2.01 8.69 1.49
C LYS A 150 -0.94 7.65 1.16
N ILE A 151 -0.33 7.04 2.18
CA ILE A 151 0.71 6.02 2.01
C ILE A 151 0.15 4.81 1.27
N VAL A 152 -0.98 4.26 1.70
CA VAL A 152 -1.59 3.07 1.05
C VAL A 152 -1.95 3.36 -0.41
N ALA A 153 -2.55 4.52 -0.69
CA ALA A 153 -2.86 4.91 -2.06
C ALA A 153 -1.60 5.17 -2.90
N GLY A 154 -0.57 5.76 -2.30
CA GLY A 154 0.73 5.99 -2.92
C GLY A 154 1.43 4.68 -3.31
N ILE A 155 1.40 3.67 -2.44
CA ILE A 155 1.91 2.33 -2.73
C ILE A 155 1.17 1.71 -3.93
N ALA A 156 -0.16 1.79 -3.96
CA ALA A 156 -0.96 1.28 -5.07
C ALA A 156 -0.65 2.03 -6.39
N ALA A 157 -0.56 3.35 -6.35
CA ALA A 157 -0.17 4.17 -7.49
C ALA A 157 1.24 3.84 -7.99
N GLY A 158 2.19 3.61 -7.09
CA GLY A 158 3.56 3.20 -7.42
C GLY A 158 3.62 1.85 -8.14
N LYS A 159 2.81 0.87 -7.72
CA LYS A 159 2.69 -0.43 -8.41
C LYS A 159 2.17 -0.27 -9.83
N ILE A 160 1.13 0.55 -10.02
CA ILE A 160 0.56 0.82 -11.35
C ILE A 160 1.55 1.57 -12.24
N GLU A 161 2.32 2.53 -11.68
CA GLU A 161 3.38 3.21 -12.41
C GLU A 161 4.46 2.22 -12.88
N ALA A 162 4.91 1.33 -12.01
CA ALA A 162 5.91 0.32 -12.37
C ALA A 162 5.41 -0.59 -13.52
N GLN A 163 4.14 -1.01 -13.47
CA GLN A 163 3.51 -1.77 -14.55
C GLN A 163 3.41 -0.96 -15.85
N LYS A 164 3.05 0.34 -15.77
CA LYS A 164 3.03 1.24 -16.93
C LYS A 164 4.42 1.35 -17.56
N LEU A 165 5.47 1.48 -16.77
CA LEU A 165 6.85 1.56 -17.27
C LEU A 165 7.27 0.26 -17.99
N GLN A 166 6.90 -0.90 -17.45
CA GLN A 166 7.11 -2.18 -18.14
C GLN A 166 6.32 -2.26 -19.44
N PHE A 167 5.09 -1.75 -19.47
CA PHE A 167 4.29 -1.67 -20.69
C PHE A 167 4.99 -0.85 -21.78
N VAL A 168 5.56 0.31 -21.43
CA VAL A 168 6.31 1.15 -22.40
C VAL A 168 7.48 0.39 -23.02
N LEU A 169 8.17 -0.46 -22.26
CA LEU A 169 9.25 -1.30 -22.80
C LEU A 169 8.70 -2.30 -23.82
N LEU A 170 7.61 -3.01 -23.49
CA LEU A 170 6.95 -3.94 -24.41
C LEU A 170 6.46 -3.25 -25.69
N GLU A 171 5.92 -2.03 -25.55
CA GLU A 171 5.46 -1.21 -26.67
C GLU A 171 6.60 -0.89 -27.65
N ASN A 172 7.78 -0.50 -27.12
CA ASN A 172 8.96 -0.20 -27.92
C ASN A 172 9.52 -1.44 -28.63
N GLU A 173 9.51 -2.59 -27.96
CA GLU A 173 9.90 -3.88 -28.56
C GLU A 173 8.97 -4.29 -29.69
N ALA A 174 7.65 -4.22 -29.46
CA ALA A 174 6.64 -4.51 -30.48
C ALA A 174 6.77 -3.58 -31.70
N GLN A 175 6.99 -2.28 -31.47
CA GLN A 175 7.22 -1.32 -32.55
C GLN A 175 8.45 -1.69 -33.40
N THR A 176 9.52 -2.15 -32.75
CA THR A 176 10.73 -2.60 -33.44
C THR A 176 10.47 -3.85 -34.29
N LEU A 177 9.76 -4.84 -33.75
CA LEU A 177 9.41 -6.07 -34.48
C LEU A 177 8.50 -5.80 -35.67
N ILE A 178 7.47 -4.98 -35.51
CA ILE A 178 6.57 -4.59 -36.60
C ILE A 178 7.35 -3.88 -37.72
N LYS A 179 8.30 -3.01 -37.37
CA LYS A 179 9.16 -2.34 -38.34
C LYS A 179 9.99 -3.34 -39.14
N LEU A 180 10.63 -4.31 -38.48
CA LEU A 180 11.42 -5.36 -39.14
C LEU A 180 10.56 -6.21 -40.08
N LEU A 181 9.35 -6.60 -39.64
CA LEU A 181 8.41 -7.36 -40.47
C LEU A 181 8.02 -6.58 -41.73
N ARG A 182 7.72 -5.28 -41.61
CA ARG A 182 7.44 -4.42 -42.76
C ARG A 182 8.62 -4.32 -43.72
N GLU A 183 9.82 -4.12 -43.19
CA GLU A 183 11.05 -4.06 -44.00
C GLU A 183 11.32 -5.38 -44.74
N SER A 184 10.86 -6.51 -44.18
CA SER A 184 10.88 -7.82 -44.85
C SER A 184 9.72 -8.06 -45.83
N GLY A 185 8.89 -7.05 -46.10
CA GLY A 185 7.79 -7.10 -47.05
C GLY A 185 6.51 -7.77 -46.53
N LYS A 186 6.37 -7.95 -45.21
CA LYS A 186 5.13 -8.48 -44.61
C LYS A 186 4.07 -7.38 -44.48
N GLU A 187 2.81 -7.76 -44.68
CA GLU A 187 1.67 -6.92 -44.31
C GLU A 187 1.57 -6.90 -42.78
N VAL A 188 1.48 -5.72 -42.17
CA VAL A 188 1.51 -5.59 -40.70
C VAL A 188 0.40 -4.69 -40.16
N THR A 189 -0.62 -4.41 -40.98
CA THR A 189 -1.65 -3.43 -40.67
C THR A 189 -2.46 -3.80 -39.43
N VAL A 190 -2.71 -5.10 -39.20
CA VAL A 190 -3.42 -5.58 -38.01
C VAL A 190 -2.58 -5.36 -36.75
N GLN A 191 -1.29 -5.69 -36.79
CA GLN A 191 -0.36 -5.51 -35.67
C GLN A 191 -0.15 -4.03 -35.35
N GLU A 192 -0.05 -3.18 -36.36
CA GLU A 192 0.00 -1.73 -36.16
C GLU A 192 -1.25 -1.20 -35.46
N ARG A 193 -2.43 -1.68 -35.86
CA ARG A 193 -3.68 -1.29 -35.22
C ARG A 193 -3.71 -1.70 -33.76
N TRP A 194 -3.36 -2.95 -33.45
CA TRP A 194 -3.29 -3.40 -32.05
C TRP A 194 -2.26 -2.64 -31.22
N LEU A 195 -1.10 -2.29 -31.79
CA LEU A 195 -0.11 -1.47 -31.10
C LEU A 195 -0.66 -0.06 -30.79
N ILE A 196 -1.42 0.54 -31.72
CA ILE A 196 -2.08 1.83 -31.51
C ILE A 196 -3.14 1.73 -30.40
N ASP A 197 -3.98 0.69 -30.43
CA ASP A 197 -5.01 0.46 -29.43
C ASP A 197 -4.40 0.24 -28.03
N ALA A 198 -3.33 -0.57 -27.96
CA ALA A 198 -2.54 -0.80 -26.75
C ALA A 198 -1.96 0.50 -26.17
N ARG A 199 -1.34 1.33 -27.02
CA ARG A 199 -0.80 2.65 -26.65
C ARG A 199 -1.90 3.58 -26.14
N GLY A 200 -3.06 3.59 -26.80
CA GLY A 200 -4.21 4.38 -26.38
C GLY A 200 -4.66 4.04 -24.95
N LYS A 201 -4.74 2.74 -24.63
CA LYS A 201 -5.07 2.26 -23.28
C LYS A 201 -4.01 2.65 -22.24
N ARG A 202 -2.72 2.54 -22.58
CA ARG A 202 -1.64 3.01 -21.69
C ARG A 202 -1.74 4.51 -21.38
N LEU A 203 -2.07 5.33 -22.36
CA LEU A 203 -2.25 6.78 -22.17
C LEU A 203 -3.44 7.10 -21.25
N LEU A 204 -4.56 6.36 -21.38
CA LEU A 204 -5.69 6.50 -20.46
C LEU A 204 -5.31 6.11 -19.02
N ALA A 205 -4.55 5.02 -18.85
CA ALA A 205 -4.02 4.64 -17.55
C ALA A 205 -3.14 5.73 -16.93
N GLU A 206 -2.29 6.37 -17.73
CA GLU A 206 -1.43 7.48 -17.30
C GLU A 206 -2.23 8.71 -16.85
N GLN A 207 -3.28 9.07 -17.60
CA GLN A 207 -4.19 10.15 -17.20
C GLN A 207 -4.87 9.86 -15.86
N LYS A 208 -5.38 8.64 -15.68
CA LYS A 208 -6.02 8.21 -14.43
C LYS A 208 -5.04 8.16 -13.26
N LEU A 209 -3.81 7.73 -13.51
CA LEU A 209 -2.77 7.74 -12.48
C LEU A 209 -2.38 9.15 -12.04
N SER A 210 -2.32 10.11 -12.97
CA SER A 210 -2.12 11.53 -12.66
C SER A 210 -3.29 12.09 -11.84
N GLU A 211 -4.53 11.77 -12.24
CA GLU A 211 -5.73 12.15 -11.49
C GLU A 211 -5.69 11.58 -10.06
N ALA A 212 -5.36 10.30 -9.89
CA ALA A 212 -5.25 9.67 -8.58
C ALA A 212 -4.20 10.36 -7.71
N ARG A 213 -3.01 10.67 -8.24
CA ARG A 213 -1.96 11.41 -7.52
C ARG A 213 -2.43 12.78 -7.05
N ASN A 214 -3.15 13.52 -7.90
CA ASN A 214 -3.72 14.81 -7.53
C ASN A 214 -4.74 14.67 -6.39
N ARG A 215 -5.59 13.64 -6.43
CA ARG A 215 -6.57 13.36 -5.36
C ARG A 215 -5.88 12.95 -4.05
N ILE A 216 -4.84 12.12 -4.11
CA ILE A 216 -4.02 11.71 -2.95
C ILE A 216 -3.41 12.94 -2.28
N ASN A 217 -2.78 13.82 -3.05
CA ASN A 217 -2.12 15.02 -2.53
C ASN A 217 -3.09 15.99 -1.87
N ARG A 218 -4.36 15.98 -2.31
CA ARG A 218 -5.43 16.81 -1.74
C ARG A 218 -6.05 16.22 -0.47
N LEU A 219 -5.80 14.97 -0.10
CA LEU A 219 -6.31 14.46 1.17
C LEU A 219 -5.76 15.28 2.33
N ASP A 220 -6.61 15.81 3.19
CA ASP A 220 -6.23 16.58 4.36
C ASP A 220 -7.32 16.52 5.45
N GLU A 221 -7.10 17.21 6.56
CA GLU A 221 -8.00 17.21 7.73
C GLU A 221 -9.34 17.90 7.45
N SER A 222 -9.41 18.76 6.43
CA SER A 222 -10.65 19.47 6.07
C SER A 222 -11.75 18.53 5.58
N PHE A 223 -11.39 17.30 5.20
CA PHE A 223 -12.36 16.31 4.77
C PHE A 223 -13.26 15.81 5.89
N GLY A 224 -12.82 15.80 7.15
CA GLY A 224 -13.62 15.31 8.29
C GLY A 224 -14.37 14.00 7.95
N GLN A 225 -15.71 14.04 8.00
CA GLN A 225 -16.57 12.90 7.66
C GLN A 225 -16.50 12.45 6.19
N GLY A 226 -16.09 13.33 5.27
CA GLY A 226 -15.92 13.05 3.84
C GLY A 226 -14.64 12.29 3.49
N LEU A 227 -13.74 12.04 4.45
CA LEU A 227 -12.46 11.37 4.21
C LEU A 227 -12.62 9.98 3.58
N GLU A 228 -13.66 9.24 3.99
CA GLU A 228 -13.99 7.92 3.45
C GLU A 228 -14.41 7.97 1.99
N SER A 229 -15.35 8.86 1.66
CA SER A 229 -15.81 9.05 0.28
C SER A 229 -14.66 9.46 -0.65
N SER A 230 -13.82 10.40 -0.20
CA SER A 230 -12.65 10.84 -0.96
C SER A 230 -11.62 9.73 -1.20
N TYR A 231 -11.37 8.91 -0.18
CA TYR A 231 -10.46 7.78 -0.30
C TYR A 231 -11.01 6.70 -1.25
N ASN A 232 -12.29 6.38 -1.17
CA ASN A 232 -12.95 5.46 -2.10
C ASN A 232 -12.90 5.99 -3.54
N GLY A 233 -13.04 7.29 -3.73
CA GLY A 233 -12.85 7.95 -5.02
C GLY A 233 -11.43 7.79 -5.59
N ILE A 234 -10.40 7.81 -4.73
CA ILE A 234 -9.01 7.53 -5.15
C ILE A 234 -8.86 6.06 -5.57
N GLN A 235 -9.39 5.14 -4.76
CA GLN A 235 -9.33 3.70 -5.06
C GLN A 235 -9.99 3.37 -6.40
N LEU A 236 -11.14 3.98 -6.70
CA LEU A 236 -11.83 3.80 -7.98
C LEU A 236 -10.96 4.26 -9.16
N VAL A 237 -10.35 5.45 -9.08
CA VAL A 237 -9.50 5.97 -10.16
C VAL A 237 -8.24 5.10 -10.35
N LEU A 238 -7.64 4.60 -9.26
CA LEU A 238 -6.52 3.66 -9.34
C LEU A 238 -6.94 2.33 -9.97
N TYR A 239 -8.13 1.83 -9.64
CA TYR A 239 -8.70 0.64 -10.27
C TYR A 239 -8.88 0.84 -11.78
N GLU A 240 -9.45 1.97 -12.21
CA GLU A 240 -9.59 2.34 -13.62
C GLU A 240 -8.25 2.39 -14.34
N ALA A 241 -7.22 3.00 -13.72
CA ALA A 241 -5.88 3.06 -14.29
C ALA A 241 -5.31 1.65 -14.54
N ASN A 242 -5.41 0.76 -13.56
CA ASN A 242 -4.96 -0.62 -13.68
C ASN A 242 -5.78 -1.41 -14.73
N GLN A 243 -7.09 -1.16 -14.80
CA GLN A 243 -7.96 -1.80 -15.77
C GLN A 243 -7.57 -1.43 -17.20
N TYR A 244 -7.28 -0.15 -17.48
CA TYR A 244 -6.79 0.26 -18.79
C TYR A 244 -5.45 -0.39 -19.14
N LEU A 245 -4.52 -0.56 -18.19
CA LEU A 245 -3.28 -1.30 -18.46
C LEU A 245 -3.55 -2.77 -18.84
N ARG A 246 -4.49 -3.43 -18.14
CA ARG A 246 -4.88 -4.82 -18.46
C ARG A 246 -5.49 -4.95 -19.86
N GLU A 247 -6.36 -4.02 -20.24
CA GLU A 247 -6.93 -3.97 -21.59
C GLU A 247 -5.87 -3.71 -22.65
N GLY A 248 -4.91 -2.82 -22.38
CA GLY A 248 -3.76 -2.61 -23.26
C GLY A 248 -2.92 -3.86 -23.41
N LEU A 249 -2.71 -4.62 -22.33
CA LEU A 249 -1.92 -5.86 -22.36
C LEU A 249 -2.61 -6.95 -23.17
N ALA A 250 -3.94 -7.00 -23.18
CA ALA A 250 -4.68 -7.93 -24.03
C ALA A 250 -4.33 -7.70 -25.51
N PHE A 251 -4.30 -6.44 -25.98
CA PHE A 251 -3.85 -6.14 -27.35
C PHE A 251 -2.39 -6.53 -27.61
N MET A 252 -1.50 -6.37 -26.61
CA MET A 252 -0.10 -6.78 -26.73
C MET A 252 0.06 -8.31 -26.82
N VAL A 253 -0.82 -9.06 -26.16
CA VAL A 253 -0.87 -10.53 -26.25
C VAL A 253 -1.28 -10.95 -27.67
N GLU A 254 -2.38 -10.39 -28.20
CA GLU A 254 -2.82 -10.66 -29.58
C GLU A 254 -1.74 -10.32 -30.62
N LEU A 255 -1.07 -9.18 -30.43
CA LEU A 255 0.08 -8.77 -31.25
C LEU A 255 1.20 -9.80 -31.19
N SER A 256 1.61 -10.23 -30.00
CA SER A 256 2.66 -11.23 -29.81
C SER A 256 2.31 -12.56 -30.49
N GLU A 257 1.07 -13.03 -30.33
CA GLU A 257 0.60 -14.28 -30.92
C GLU A 257 0.58 -14.22 -32.45
N SER A 258 0.10 -13.11 -33.03
CA SER A 258 0.10 -12.97 -34.49
C SER A 258 1.51 -12.99 -35.09
N ILE A 259 2.47 -12.33 -34.43
CA ILE A 259 3.87 -12.32 -34.88
C ILE A 259 4.46 -13.72 -34.77
N LYS A 260 4.16 -14.45 -33.68
CA LYS A 260 4.68 -15.80 -33.43
C LYS A 260 4.15 -16.82 -34.44
N TYR A 261 2.87 -16.78 -34.78
CA TYR A 261 2.24 -17.75 -35.68
C TYR A 261 2.27 -17.34 -37.15
N GLY A 262 2.82 -16.16 -37.46
CA GLY A 262 2.97 -15.70 -38.84
C GLY A 262 1.68 -15.22 -39.48
N ASN A 263 0.72 -14.75 -38.67
CA ASN A 263 -0.55 -14.21 -39.14
C ASN A 263 -0.35 -12.73 -39.50
N TYR A 264 0.27 -12.51 -40.66
CA TYR A 264 0.55 -11.20 -41.25
C TYR A 264 -0.52 -10.85 -42.30
#